data_AF-A0A6L6GCZ3-F1
#
_entry.id   AF-A0A6L6GCZ3-F1
#
_cell.length_a   1.000
_cell.length_b   1.000
_cell.length_c   1.000
_cell.angle_alpha   90.00
_cell.angle_beta   90.00
_cell.angle_gamma   90.00
#
_symmetry.space_group_name_H-M   'P 1'
#
loop_
_entity.id
_entity.type
_entity.pdbx_description
1 polymer ?
#
loop_
_entity_poly.entity_id
_entity_poly.type
_entity_poly.pdbx_seq_one_letter_code
_entity_poly.pdbx_strand_id
1 'polypeptide(L)'
;MSALSEEEQLDSLKSFTKKYGSAMISGVLIALIAFFGWQWWQKKTLAENQMNTAKVQQLMDDAANAESNPNEFNDLVATADKIVKDAPDSAQAIQVQLLMAKLAYDKSDYAGAEKALKKVENSKVKDEGLVSILKLRLGYAQLAQNKYDEALKTFNLVTEPTFKAVVEEARGDVYVAKKDIENAKKSYQSAWNELLEQKQDRQILQIKLESVGVLVEDADIERPILDTQVDET
;
A
#
# COMPACT_ATOMS: atom_id res chain seq x y z
N MET A 1 -8.89 19.37 -67.70
CA MET A 1 -8.77 18.06 -67.02
C MET A 1 -8.73 18.35 -65.52
N SER A 2 -9.63 17.92 -64.65
CA SER A 2 -10.85 17.12 -64.76
C SER A 2 -11.77 17.61 -63.64
N ALA A 3 -13.00 18.03 -63.97
CA ALA A 3 -14.03 18.23 -62.96
C ALA A 3 -14.64 16.85 -62.69
N LEU A 4 -14.29 16.24 -61.56
CA LEU A 4 -14.96 15.03 -61.10
C LEU A 4 -16.33 15.46 -60.57
N SER A 5 -17.35 15.11 -61.33
CA SER A 5 -18.78 15.37 -61.06
C SER A 5 -19.16 14.87 -59.67
N GLU A 6 -19.96 15.65 -58.93
CA GLU A 6 -20.58 15.24 -57.66
C GLU A 6 -21.36 13.91 -57.78
N GLU A 7 -21.79 13.53 -58.99
CA GLU A 7 -22.46 12.26 -59.26
C GLU A 7 -21.52 11.05 -59.18
N GLU A 8 -20.24 11.17 -59.58
CA GLU A 8 -19.27 10.05 -59.52
C GLU A 8 -18.83 9.74 -58.08
N GLN A 9 -18.83 10.72 -57.18
CA GLN A 9 -18.51 10.50 -55.76
C GLN A 9 -19.65 9.76 -55.04
N LEU A 10 -20.91 10.04 -55.39
CA LEU A 10 -22.08 9.38 -54.82
C LEU A 10 -22.21 7.92 -55.28
N ASP A 11 -21.86 7.61 -56.53
CA ASP A 11 -21.86 6.22 -57.05
C ASP A 11 -20.68 5.39 -56.53
N SER A 12 -19.53 6.02 -56.31
CA SER A 12 -18.39 5.39 -55.64
C SER A 12 -18.74 5.01 -54.20
N LEU A 13 -19.45 5.87 -53.47
CA LEU A 13 -19.92 5.58 -52.12
C LEU A 13 -21.01 4.48 -52.12
N LYS A 14 -22.01 4.55 -53.00
CA LYS A 14 -23.05 3.50 -53.11
C LYS A 14 -22.49 2.13 -53.43
N SER A 15 -21.52 2.05 -54.34
CA SER A 15 -20.90 0.78 -54.73
C SER A 15 -20.00 0.21 -53.63
N PHE A 16 -19.28 1.06 -52.88
CA PHE A 16 -18.49 0.65 -51.72
C PHE A 16 -19.37 0.13 -50.58
N THR A 17 -20.46 0.84 -50.26
CA THR A 17 -21.43 0.42 -49.23
C THR A 17 -22.18 -0.84 -49.64
N LYS A 18 -22.46 -1.05 -50.93
CA LYS A 18 -23.12 -2.29 -51.40
C LYS A 18 -22.19 -3.51 -51.38
N LYS A 19 -20.87 -3.32 -51.54
CA LYS A 19 -19.87 -4.40 -51.56
C LYS A 19 -19.30 -4.75 -50.18
N TYR A 20 -19.15 -3.77 -49.29
CA TYR A 20 -18.52 -3.95 -47.97
C TYR A 20 -19.37 -3.44 -46.79
N GLY A 21 -20.58 -2.91 -47.03
CA GLY A 21 -21.40 -2.29 -45.98
C GLY A 21 -21.75 -3.26 -44.85
N SER A 22 -22.01 -4.53 -45.14
CA SER A 22 -22.27 -5.53 -44.09
C SER A 22 -21.05 -5.80 -43.21
N ALA A 23 -19.85 -5.91 -43.80
CA ALA A 23 -18.60 -6.13 -43.08
C ALA A 23 -18.15 -4.89 -42.29
N MET A 24 -18.31 -3.70 -42.87
CA MET A 24 -17.99 -2.43 -42.22
C MET A 24 -18.93 -2.15 -41.04
N ILE A 25 -20.24 -2.36 -41.21
CA ILE A 25 -21.22 -2.22 -40.12
C ILE A 25 -20.93 -3.23 -39.01
N SER A 26 -20.61 -4.49 -39.36
CA SER A 26 -20.27 -5.52 -38.37
C SER A 26 -19.00 -5.17 -37.59
N GLY A 27 -17.96 -4.66 -38.27
CA GLY A 27 -16.72 -4.23 -37.62
C GLY A 27 -16.93 -3.05 -36.67
N VAL A 28 -17.73 -2.05 -37.07
CA VAL A 28 -18.11 -0.92 -36.21
C VAL A 28 -18.93 -1.41 -35.00
N LEU A 29 -19.85 -2.34 -35.20
CA LEU A 29 -20.67 -2.89 -34.11
C LEU A 29 -19.80 -3.61 -33.06
N ILE A 30 -18.83 -4.42 -33.50
CA ILE A 30 -17.88 -5.11 -32.61
C ILE A 30 -17.03 -4.10 -31.84
N ALA A 31 -16.52 -3.07 -32.52
CA ALA A 31 -15.74 -2.01 -31.89
C ALA A 31 -16.56 -1.25 -30.83
N LEU A 32 -17.83 -0.97 -31.10
CA LEU A 32 -18.74 -0.33 -30.14
C LEU A 32 -19.03 -1.25 -28.95
N ILE A 33 -19.27 -2.54 -29.14
CA ILE A 33 -19.46 -3.50 -28.04
C ILE A 33 -18.20 -3.58 -27.16
N ALA A 34 -17.02 -3.65 -27.76
CA ALA A 34 -15.76 -3.65 -27.03
C ALA A 34 -15.55 -2.33 -26.25
N PHE A 35 -15.83 -1.19 -26.90
CA PHE A 35 -15.71 0.13 -26.29
C PHE A 35 -16.68 0.35 -25.14
N PHE A 36 -17.97 0.04 -25.34
CA PHE A 36 -19.00 0.16 -24.30
C PHE A 36 -18.83 -0.88 -23.19
N GLY A 37 -18.37 -2.09 -23.51
CA GLY A 37 -18.00 -3.11 -22.52
C GLY A 37 -16.85 -2.65 -21.63
N TRP A 38 -15.80 -2.08 -22.24
CA TRP A 38 -14.65 -1.50 -21.50
C TRP A 38 -15.07 -0.28 -20.66
N GLN A 39 -15.87 0.63 -21.23
CA GLN A 39 -16.40 1.81 -20.53
C GLN A 39 -17.32 1.43 -19.36
N TRP A 40 -18.19 0.43 -19.53
CA TRP A 40 -19.07 -0.06 -18.46
C TRP A 40 -18.26 -0.68 -17.32
N TRP A 41 -17.25 -1.50 -17.65
CA TRP A 41 -16.33 -2.07 -16.67
C TRP A 41 -15.56 -0.97 -15.91
N GLN A 42 -15.02 0.02 -16.62
CA GLN A 42 -14.36 1.18 -16.01
C GLN A 42 -15.29 2.00 -15.11
N LYS A 43 -16.51 2.29 -15.56
CA LYS A 43 -17.48 3.10 -14.82
C LYS A 43 -17.97 2.38 -13.57
N LYS A 44 -18.13 1.05 -13.63
CA LYS A 44 -18.42 0.22 -12.45
C LYS A 44 -17.27 0.28 -11.44
N THR A 45 -16.02 0.12 -11.89
CA THR A 45 -14.84 0.25 -11.04
C THR A 45 -14.73 1.64 -10.38
N LEU A 46 -15.01 2.72 -11.12
CA LEU A 46 -14.94 4.09 -10.58
C LEU A 46 -16.05 4.39 -9.56
N ALA A 47 -17.27 3.91 -9.78
CA ALA A 47 -18.38 4.08 -8.84
C ALA A 47 -18.19 3.24 -7.56
N GLU A 48 -17.68 2.01 -7.69
CA GLU A 48 -17.32 1.16 -6.54
C GLU A 48 -16.20 1.77 -5.70
N ASN A 49 -15.19 2.37 -6.34
CA ASN A 49 -14.09 3.04 -5.64
C ASN A 49 -14.56 4.22 -4.77
N GLN A 50 -15.50 5.04 -5.24
CA GLN A 50 -16.04 6.18 -4.47
C GLN A 50 -16.86 5.71 -3.26
N MET A 51 -17.71 4.69 -3.42
CA MET A 51 -18.44 4.09 -2.30
C MET A 51 -17.51 3.40 -1.31
N ASN A 52 -16.42 2.77 -1.78
CA ASN A 52 -15.47 2.10 -0.92
C ASN A 52 -14.64 3.10 -0.09
N THR A 53 -14.25 4.26 -0.65
CA THR A 53 -13.57 5.31 0.13
C THR A 53 -14.45 5.83 1.27
N ALA A 54 -15.73 6.09 1.03
CA ALA A 54 -16.65 6.52 2.09
C ALA A 54 -16.83 5.44 3.18
N LYS A 55 -16.89 4.17 2.79
CA LYS A 55 -16.94 3.05 3.73
C LYS A 55 -15.65 2.90 4.53
N VAL A 56 -14.49 3.06 3.91
CA VAL A 56 -13.19 3.01 4.62
C VAL A 56 -13.13 4.13 5.66
N GLN A 57 -13.56 5.34 5.31
CA GLN A 57 -13.62 6.46 6.26
C GLN A 57 -14.56 6.15 7.42
N GLN A 58 -15.77 5.66 7.12
CA GLN A 58 -16.72 5.26 8.15
C GLN A 58 -16.16 4.15 9.04
N LEU A 59 -15.46 3.16 8.48
CA LEU A 59 -14.81 2.10 9.26
C LEU A 59 -13.71 2.64 10.18
N MET A 60 -12.99 3.68 9.77
CA MET A 60 -12.00 4.34 10.64
C MET A 60 -12.68 5.04 11.81
N ASP A 61 -13.81 5.72 11.56
CA ASP A 61 -14.60 6.38 12.60
C ASP A 61 -15.26 5.37 13.55
N ASP A 62 -15.79 4.27 13.02
CA ASP A 62 -16.41 3.18 13.78
C ASP A 62 -15.35 2.41 14.61
N ALA A 63 -14.15 2.19 14.06
CA ALA A 63 -13.05 1.55 14.77
C ALA A 63 -12.60 2.32 16.03
N ALA A 64 -12.66 3.65 15.98
CA ALA A 64 -12.37 4.50 17.14
C ALA A 64 -13.42 4.35 18.27
N ASN A 65 -14.65 3.96 17.93
CA ASN A 65 -15.75 3.76 18.87
C ASN A 65 -15.93 2.29 19.31
N ALA A 66 -15.50 1.35 18.47
CA ALA A 66 -15.66 -0.09 18.66
C ALA A 66 -14.83 -0.69 19.82
N GLU A 67 -13.93 0.08 20.46
CA GLU A 67 -13.29 -0.34 21.71
C GLU A 67 -14.32 -0.59 22.84
N SER A 68 -15.49 0.05 22.77
CA SER A 68 -16.50 0.01 23.83
C SER A 68 -17.61 -1.05 23.63
N ASN A 69 -17.73 -1.67 22.45
CA ASN A 69 -18.85 -2.56 22.14
C ASN A 69 -18.46 -3.76 21.22
N PRO A 70 -18.55 -5.02 21.70
CA PRO A 70 -18.19 -6.21 20.93
C PRO A 70 -19.02 -6.44 19.65
N ASN A 71 -20.27 -5.97 19.61
CA ASN A 71 -21.13 -6.14 18.44
C ASN A 71 -20.67 -5.27 17.25
N GLU A 72 -20.25 -4.05 17.53
CA GLU A 72 -19.73 -3.11 16.52
C GLU A 72 -18.41 -3.60 15.91
N PHE A 73 -17.57 -4.28 16.71
CA PHE A 73 -16.35 -4.90 16.19
C PHE A 73 -16.65 -6.04 15.21
N ASN A 74 -17.69 -6.85 15.45
CA ASN A 74 -18.07 -7.93 14.53
C ASN A 74 -18.59 -7.38 13.19
N ASP A 75 -19.36 -6.29 13.23
CA ASP A 75 -19.84 -5.60 12.02
C ASP A 75 -18.68 -4.98 11.23
N LEU A 76 -17.67 -4.46 11.93
CA LEU A 76 -16.43 -3.96 11.33
C LEU A 76 -15.69 -5.08 10.57
N VAL A 77 -15.52 -6.24 11.21
CA VAL A 77 -14.89 -7.43 10.59
C VAL A 77 -15.66 -7.86 9.35
N ALA A 78 -16.98 -7.97 9.44
CA ALA A 78 -17.83 -8.39 8.32
C ALA A 78 -17.75 -7.43 7.14
N THR A 79 -17.70 -6.13 7.41
CA THR A 79 -17.57 -5.10 6.38
C THR A 79 -16.17 -5.12 5.73
N ALA A 80 -15.11 -5.25 6.53
CA ALA A 80 -13.75 -5.40 6.01
C ALA A 80 -13.62 -6.64 5.11
N ASP A 81 -14.20 -7.77 5.52
CA ASP A 81 -14.20 -9.01 4.74
C ASP A 81 -14.97 -8.88 3.43
N LYS A 82 -16.07 -8.13 3.44
CA LYS A 82 -16.82 -7.81 2.22
C LYS A 82 -15.99 -6.97 1.25
N ILE A 83 -15.30 -5.92 1.73
CA ILE A 83 -14.44 -5.07 0.89
C ILE A 83 -13.30 -5.90 0.26
N VAL A 84 -12.64 -6.75 1.04
CA VAL A 84 -11.58 -7.63 0.52
C VAL A 84 -12.12 -8.63 -0.51
N LYS A 85 -13.31 -9.20 -0.28
CA LYS A 85 -13.94 -10.12 -1.22
C LYS A 85 -14.34 -9.46 -2.54
N ASP A 86 -14.88 -8.24 -2.45
CA ASP A 86 -15.40 -7.52 -3.62
C ASP A 86 -14.25 -6.92 -4.45
N ALA A 87 -13.15 -6.50 -3.80
CA ALA A 87 -12.02 -5.84 -4.47
C ALA A 87 -10.65 -6.24 -3.85
N PRO A 88 -10.19 -7.50 -4.01
CA PRO A 88 -8.99 -8.01 -3.34
C PRO A 88 -7.68 -7.34 -3.77
N ASP A 89 -7.61 -6.87 -5.02
CA ASP A 89 -6.44 -6.19 -5.59
C ASP A 89 -6.57 -4.66 -5.53
N SER A 90 -7.22 -4.14 -4.49
CA SER A 90 -7.48 -2.71 -4.30
C SER A 90 -6.75 -2.12 -3.10
N ALA A 91 -6.42 -0.83 -3.17
CA ALA A 91 -5.82 -0.12 -2.04
C ALA A 91 -6.74 -0.13 -0.81
N GLN A 92 -8.05 -0.09 -1.02
CA GLN A 92 -9.06 -0.14 0.03
C GLN A 92 -9.01 -1.48 0.78
N ALA A 93 -8.84 -2.60 0.07
CA ALA A 93 -8.66 -3.91 0.71
C ALA A 93 -7.43 -3.92 1.62
N ILE A 94 -6.30 -3.35 1.17
CA ILE A 94 -5.10 -3.24 2.01
C ILE A 94 -5.37 -2.33 3.22
N GLN A 95 -5.97 -1.16 3.02
CA GLN A 95 -6.25 -0.20 4.09
C GLN A 95 -7.14 -0.76 5.19
N VAL A 96 -8.23 -1.47 4.84
CA VAL A 96 -9.11 -2.06 5.86
C VAL A 96 -8.41 -3.17 6.62
N GLN A 97 -7.57 -3.98 5.97
CA GLN A 97 -6.83 -5.02 6.68
C GLN A 97 -5.69 -4.46 7.54
N LEU A 98 -5.07 -3.34 7.14
CA LEU A 98 -4.15 -2.59 7.99
C LEU A 98 -4.85 -2.07 9.25
N LEU A 99 -6.08 -1.55 9.12
CA LEU A 99 -6.89 -1.12 10.26
C LEU A 99 -7.24 -2.30 11.18
N MET A 100 -7.75 -3.40 10.62
CA MET A 100 -8.07 -4.60 11.39
C MET A 100 -6.84 -5.15 12.12
N ALA A 101 -5.68 -5.13 11.47
CA ALA A 101 -4.44 -5.57 12.06
C ALA A 101 -3.98 -4.66 13.19
N LYS A 102 -4.11 -3.34 13.03
CA LYS A 102 -3.81 -2.38 14.10
C LYS A 102 -4.70 -2.64 15.33
N LEU A 103 -6.02 -2.76 15.15
CA LEU A 103 -6.94 -3.03 16.25
C LEU A 103 -6.61 -4.33 16.99
N ALA A 104 -6.27 -5.39 16.25
CA ALA A 104 -5.86 -6.65 16.85
C ALA A 104 -4.52 -6.50 17.60
N TYR A 105 -3.54 -5.83 17.00
CA TYR A 105 -2.22 -5.60 17.58
C TYR A 105 -2.29 -4.77 18.86
N ASP A 106 -3.10 -3.70 18.89
CA ASP A 106 -3.31 -2.84 20.07
C ASP A 106 -3.93 -3.64 21.23
N LYS A 107 -4.74 -4.67 20.92
CA LYS A 107 -5.28 -5.64 21.89
C LYS A 107 -4.32 -6.81 22.21
N SER A 108 -3.08 -6.75 21.73
CA SER A 108 -2.08 -7.83 21.81
C SER A 108 -2.51 -9.15 21.13
N ASP A 109 -3.54 -9.14 20.30
CA ASP A 109 -3.91 -10.25 19.41
C ASP A 109 -3.04 -10.21 18.14
N TYR A 110 -1.77 -10.53 18.31
CA TYR A 110 -0.81 -10.52 17.21
C TYR A 110 -1.12 -11.57 16.14
N ALA A 111 -1.74 -12.69 16.53
CA ALA A 111 -2.20 -13.72 15.60
C ALA A 111 -3.35 -13.23 14.73
N GLY A 112 -4.31 -12.50 15.32
CA GLY A 112 -5.37 -11.79 14.60
C GLY A 112 -4.81 -10.74 13.64
N ALA A 113 -3.80 -9.98 14.07
CA ALA A 113 -3.12 -9.00 13.22
C ALA A 113 -2.45 -9.64 12.00
N GLU A 114 -1.68 -10.72 12.20
CA GLU A 114 -1.09 -11.48 11.11
C GLU A 114 -2.16 -12.04 10.16
N LYS A 115 -3.23 -12.61 10.71
CA LYS A 115 -4.33 -13.18 9.92
C LYS A 115 -5.00 -12.13 9.04
N ALA A 116 -5.23 -10.92 9.55
CA ALA A 116 -5.80 -9.82 8.78
C ALA A 116 -4.90 -9.43 7.59
N LEU A 117 -3.61 -9.19 7.86
CA LEU A 117 -2.65 -8.77 6.82
C LEU A 117 -2.40 -9.85 5.77
N LYS A 118 -2.42 -11.14 6.17
CA LYS A 118 -2.31 -12.27 5.24
C LYS A 118 -3.44 -12.34 4.21
N LYS A 119 -4.62 -11.79 4.48
CA LYS A 119 -5.73 -11.76 3.50
C LYS A 119 -5.39 -10.95 2.25
N VAL A 120 -4.50 -9.97 2.37
CA VAL A 120 -4.12 -9.04 1.31
C VAL A 120 -2.63 -9.10 0.98
N GLU A 121 -1.89 -10.04 1.57
CA GLU A 121 -0.44 -10.18 1.42
C GLU A 121 -0.01 -10.33 -0.06
N ASN A 122 -0.84 -10.99 -0.87
CA ASN A 122 -0.59 -11.25 -2.29
C ASN A 122 -1.34 -10.28 -3.22
N SER A 123 -1.81 -9.16 -2.70
CA SER A 123 -2.53 -8.14 -3.47
C SER A 123 -1.64 -7.58 -4.60
N LYS A 124 -2.22 -7.40 -5.79
CA LYS A 124 -1.53 -6.89 -6.99
C LYS A 124 -1.64 -5.37 -7.15
N VAL A 125 -1.85 -4.67 -6.04
CA VAL A 125 -1.87 -3.20 -6.00
C VAL A 125 -0.53 -2.66 -6.49
N LYS A 126 -0.58 -1.66 -7.37
CA LYS A 126 0.61 -1.03 -7.98
C LYS A 126 1.35 -0.07 -7.05
N ASP A 127 0.73 0.32 -5.94
CA ASP A 127 1.34 1.19 -4.94
C ASP A 127 2.34 0.39 -4.10
N GLU A 128 3.60 0.41 -4.52
CA GLU A 128 4.71 -0.31 -3.88
C GLU A 128 4.96 0.18 -2.44
N GLY A 129 4.68 1.45 -2.14
CA GLY A 129 4.77 2.01 -0.80
C GLY A 129 3.71 1.42 0.13
N LEU A 130 2.46 1.35 -0.32
CA LEU A 130 1.37 0.73 0.43
C LEU A 130 1.61 -0.77 0.66
N VAL A 131 2.10 -1.48 -0.37
CA VAL A 131 2.49 -2.89 -0.23
C VAL A 131 3.65 -3.05 0.76
N SER A 132 4.64 -2.15 0.74
CA SER A 132 5.76 -2.15 1.69
C SER A 132 5.29 -1.96 3.14
N ILE A 133 4.36 -1.05 3.39
CA ILE A 133 3.77 -0.84 4.73
C ILE A 133 3.03 -2.09 5.18
N LEU A 134 2.23 -2.72 4.31
CA LEU A 134 1.55 -3.99 4.59
C LEU A 134 2.56 -5.07 5.03
N LYS A 135 3.64 -5.27 4.28
CA LYS A 135 4.67 -6.26 4.62
C LYS A 135 5.39 -5.92 5.92
N LEU A 136 5.74 -4.65 6.16
CA LEU A 136 6.36 -4.21 7.41
C LEU A 136 5.47 -4.53 8.62
N ARG A 137 4.18 -4.18 8.55
CA ARG A 137 3.22 -4.47 9.63
C ARG A 137 3.05 -5.98 9.85
N LEU A 138 3.07 -6.77 8.78
CA LEU A 138 3.00 -8.23 8.85
C LEU A 138 4.23 -8.79 9.57
N GLY A 139 5.42 -8.32 9.22
CA GLY A 139 6.67 -8.72 9.88
C GLY A 139 6.70 -8.37 11.36
N TYR A 140 6.20 -7.19 11.76
CA TYR A 140 6.08 -6.83 13.18
C TYR A 140 5.06 -7.69 13.94
N ALA A 141 3.94 -8.06 13.32
CA ALA A 141 2.98 -8.99 13.91
C ALA A 141 3.58 -10.40 14.09
N GLN A 142 4.40 -10.85 13.16
CA GLN A 142 5.14 -12.12 13.27
C GLN A 142 6.21 -12.05 14.37
N LEU A 143 6.99 -10.96 14.43
CA LEU A 143 7.98 -10.73 15.48
C LEU A 143 7.33 -10.75 16.88
N ALA A 144 6.20 -10.06 17.06
CA ALA A 144 5.46 -10.06 18.33
C ALA A 144 4.93 -11.46 18.74
N GLN A 145 4.79 -12.38 17.79
CA GLN A 145 4.47 -13.79 18.04
C GLN A 145 5.71 -14.67 18.21
N ASN A 146 6.90 -14.09 18.25
CA ASN A 146 8.19 -14.79 18.25
C ASN A 146 8.44 -15.65 16.99
N LYS A 147 7.74 -15.36 15.87
CA LYS A 147 7.91 -16.03 14.57
C LYS A 147 9.06 -15.37 13.80
N TYR A 148 10.27 -15.52 14.34
CA TYR A 148 11.41 -14.72 13.91
C TYR A 148 11.84 -14.99 12.46
N ASP A 149 11.86 -16.27 12.04
CA ASP A 149 12.30 -16.62 10.69
C ASP A 149 11.27 -16.22 9.64
N GLU A 150 9.97 -16.28 9.98
CA GLU A 150 8.90 -15.72 9.16
C GLU A 150 9.01 -14.19 9.06
N ALA A 151 9.24 -13.50 10.17
CA ALA A 151 9.40 -12.05 10.19
C ALA A 151 10.55 -11.59 9.28
N LEU A 152 11.72 -12.24 9.38
CA LEU A 152 12.85 -11.95 8.49
C LEU A 152 12.49 -12.18 7.01
N LYS A 153 11.81 -13.29 6.69
CA LYS A 153 11.36 -13.55 5.31
C LYS A 153 10.40 -12.47 4.82
N THR A 154 9.44 -12.06 5.64
CA THR A 154 8.48 -11.01 5.27
C THR A 154 9.16 -9.66 5.08
N PHE A 155 10.12 -9.28 5.94
CA PHE A 155 10.90 -8.05 5.75
C PHE A 155 11.74 -8.07 4.47
N ASN A 156 12.21 -9.24 4.02
CA ASN A 156 12.92 -9.37 2.73
C ASN A 156 12.04 -9.13 1.50
N LEU A 157 10.71 -9.11 1.66
CA LEU A 157 9.78 -8.79 0.56
C LEU A 157 9.61 -7.28 0.36
N VAL A 158 10.15 -6.45 1.25
CA VAL A 158 10.13 -4.99 1.12
C VAL A 158 11.34 -4.57 0.30
N THR A 159 11.12 -4.20 -0.96
CA THR A 159 12.19 -3.85 -1.91
C THR A 159 12.36 -2.35 -2.12
N GLU A 160 11.40 -1.55 -1.65
CA GLU A 160 11.40 -0.11 -1.83
C GLU A 160 12.59 0.56 -1.11
N PRO A 161 13.47 1.29 -1.82
CA PRO A 161 14.66 1.89 -1.23
C PRO A 161 14.35 2.83 -0.06
N THR A 162 13.23 3.56 -0.13
CA THR A 162 12.78 4.49 0.92
C THR A 162 12.48 3.80 2.25
N PHE A 163 12.25 2.48 2.25
CA PHE A 163 11.99 1.69 3.46
C PHE A 163 13.23 0.95 3.97
N LYS A 164 14.36 1.01 3.26
CA LYS A 164 15.57 0.24 3.61
C LYS A 164 16.03 0.46 5.05
N ALA A 165 16.07 1.70 5.52
CA ALA A 165 16.43 2.02 6.91
C ALA A 165 15.49 1.33 7.91
N VAL A 166 14.17 1.39 7.67
CA VAL A 166 13.15 0.81 8.55
C VAL A 166 13.19 -0.71 8.52
N VAL A 167 13.42 -1.31 7.35
CA VAL A 167 13.56 -2.77 7.20
C VAL A 167 14.77 -3.28 7.95
N GLU A 168 15.91 -2.61 7.84
CA GLU A 168 17.14 -2.99 8.55
C GLU A 168 16.98 -2.79 10.07
N GLU A 169 16.33 -1.72 10.52
CA GLU A 169 15.98 -1.54 11.92
C GLU A 169 15.09 -2.70 12.42
N ALA A 170 14.06 -3.06 11.66
CA ALA A 170 13.16 -4.16 12.02
C ALA A 170 13.88 -5.52 12.06
N ARG A 171 14.81 -5.79 11.14
CA ARG A 171 15.66 -6.98 11.18
C ARG A 171 16.54 -7.00 12.43
N GLY A 172 17.12 -5.85 12.79
CA GLY A 172 17.86 -5.69 14.04
C GLY A 172 17.02 -6.07 15.25
N ASP A 173 15.77 -5.59 15.32
CA ASP A 173 14.83 -5.93 16.39
C ASP A 173 14.55 -7.44 16.47
N VAL A 174 14.42 -8.12 15.31
CA VAL A 174 14.28 -9.59 15.27
C VAL A 174 15.54 -10.27 15.83
N TYR A 175 16.73 -9.84 15.43
CA TYR A 175 17.98 -10.44 15.90
C TYR A 175 18.21 -10.22 17.40
N VAL A 176 17.84 -9.05 17.94
CA VAL A 176 17.82 -8.80 19.39
C VAL A 176 16.89 -9.80 20.09
N ALA A 177 15.67 -10.00 19.58
CA ALA A 177 14.73 -10.97 20.14
C ALA A 177 15.25 -12.41 20.06
N LYS A 178 16.01 -12.76 19.02
CA LYS A 178 16.74 -14.04 18.88
C LYS A 178 17.99 -14.15 19.76
N LYS A 179 18.39 -13.09 20.47
CA LYS A 179 19.67 -12.98 21.21
C LYS A 179 20.91 -13.09 20.31
N ASP A 180 20.76 -12.81 19.03
CA ASP A 180 21.83 -12.78 18.03
C ASP A 180 22.37 -11.35 17.89
N ILE A 181 23.15 -10.95 18.89
CA ILE A 181 23.62 -9.56 19.01
C ILE A 181 24.52 -9.16 17.83
N GLU A 182 25.32 -10.08 17.30
CA GLU A 182 26.23 -9.79 16.20
C GLU A 182 25.49 -9.43 14.91
N ASN A 183 24.40 -10.14 14.59
CA ASN A 183 23.57 -9.77 13.44
C ASN A 183 22.69 -8.55 13.74
N ALA A 184 22.24 -8.35 14.98
CA ALA A 184 21.52 -7.14 15.37
C ALA A 184 22.35 -5.87 15.14
N LYS A 185 23.63 -5.87 15.56
CA LYS A 185 24.58 -4.77 15.32
C LYS A 185 24.68 -4.43 13.84
N LYS A 186 24.90 -5.44 12.99
CA LYS A 186 25.04 -5.24 11.53
C LYS A 186 23.78 -4.61 10.94
N SER A 187 22.61 -5.11 11.30
CA SER A 187 21.34 -4.57 10.83
C SER A 187 21.10 -3.14 11.30
N TYR A 188 21.27 -2.84 12.58
CA TYR A 188 21.11 -1.46 13.08
C TYR A 188 22.13 -0.49 12.49
N GLN A 189 23.39 -0.92 12.29
CA GLN A 189 24.40 -0.10 11.62
C GLN A 189 24.02 0.17 10.16
N SER A 190 23.50 -0.83 9.46
CA SER A 190 23.00 -0.65 8.09
C SER A 190 21.82 0.34 8.05
N ALA A 191 20.92 0.28 9.03
CA ALA A 191 19.82 1.23 9.17
C ALA A 191 20.34 2.66 9.42
N TRP A 192 21.35 2.81 10.28
CA TRP A 192 21.94 4.11 10.61
C TRP A 192 22.62 4.76 9.40
N ASN A 193 23.42 3.99 8.66
CA ASN A 193 24.09 4.48 7.46
C ASN A 193 23.09 4.99 6.41
N GLU A 194 21.98 4.27 6.23
CA GLU A 194 20.91 4.69 5.32
C GLU A 194 20.26 6.01 5.75
N LEU A 195 20.03 6.21 7.05
CA LEU A 195 19.46 7.46 7.56
C LEU A 195 20.41 8.66 7.42
N LEU A 196 21.71 8.44 7.61
CA LEU A 196 22.74 9.47 7.37
C LEU A 196 22.74 9.92 5.91
N GLU A 197 22.68 8.99 4.96
CA GLU A 197 22.58 9.29 3.53
C GLU A 197 21.31 10.10 3.21
N GLN A 198 20.20 9.80 3.90
CA GLN A 198 18.92 10.49 3.75
C GLN A 198 18.82 11.79 4.55
N LYS A 199 19.85 12.17 5.32
CA LYS A 199 19.84 13.31 6.25
C LYS A 199 18.64 13.28 7.22
N GLN A 200 18.32 12.09 7.73
CA GLN A 200 17.29 11.89 8.73
C GLN A 200 17.94 11.52 10.06
N ASP A 201 17.54 12.18 11.14
CA ASP A 201 17.96 11.79 12.49
C ASP A 201 16.86 10.95 13.15
N ARG A 202 17.28 9.86 13.80
CA ARG A 202 16.41 8.99 14.59
C ARG A 202 17.08 8.59 15.90
N GLN A 203 16.80 9.37 16.93
CA GLN A 203 17.26 9.14 18.29
C GLN A 203 16.92 7.73 18.83
N ILE A 204 15.77 7.16 18.45
CA ILE A 204 15.39 5.80 18.86
C ILE A 204 16.37 4.75 18.31
N LEU A 205 16.86 4.92 17.07
CA LEU A 205 17.80 3.96 16.48
C LEU A 205 19.17 4.05 17.17
N GLN A 206 19.62 5.24 17.58
CA GLN A 206 20.83 5.40 18.37
C GLN A 206 20.75 4.62 19.69
N ILE A 207 19.62 4.73 20.41
CA ILE A 207 19.38 3.97 21.65
C ILE A 207 19.41 2.46 21.39
N LYS A 208 18.83 2.01 20.27
CA LYS A 208 18.86 0.59 19.87
C LYS A 208 20.30 0.12 19.60
N LEU A 209 21.10 0.92 18.91
CA LEU A 209 22.52 0.65 18.67
C LEU A 209 23.30 0.54 19.97
N GLU A 210 23.09 1.48 20.89
CA GLU A 210 23.74 1.47 22.21
C GLU A 210 23.35 0.22 22.99
N SER A 211 22.09 -0.20 22.92
CA SER A 211 21.60 -1.42 23.58
C SER A 211 22.30 -2.71 23.10
N VAL A 212 22.83 -2.71 21.88
CA VAL A 212 23.63 -3.81 21.33
C VAL A 212 25.15 -3.55 21.41
N GLY A 213 25.58 -2.50 22.12
CA GLY A 213 26.98 -2.16 22.36
C GLY A 213 27.65 -1.42 21.21
N VAL A 214 26.89 -0.69 20.38
CA VAL A 214 27.41 0.17 19.32
C VAL A 214 27.09 1.62 19.65
N LEU A 215 28.11 2.45 19.80
CA LEU A 215 27.95 3.90 19.93
C LEU A 215 28.08 4.52 18.54
N VAL A 216 27.18 5.45 18.21
CA VAL A 216 27.22 6.23 16.98
C VAL A 216 27.26 7.71 17.34
N GLU A 217 27.99 8.49 16.55
CA GLU A 217 28.01 9.95 16.69
C GLU A 217 26.67 10.53 16.26
N ASP A 218 26.29 11.66 16.85
CA ASP A 218 25.07 12.38 16.46
C ASP A 218 25.13 12.73 14.97
N ALA A 219 23.99 12.59 14.29
CA ALA A 219 23.91 12.98 12.89
C ALA A 219 24.15 14.50 12.77
N ASP A 220 25.20 14.90 12.07
CA ASP A 220 25.51 16.29 11.73
C ASP A 220 24.47 16.84 10.75
N ILE A 221 23.27 17.12 11.26
CA ILE A 221 22.21 17.80 10.53
C ILE A 221 22.27 19.26 10.93
N GLU A 222 22.58 20.14 9.97
CA GLU A 222 22.42 21.58 10.13
C GLU A 222 20.96 21.88 10.53
N ARG A 223 20.73 22.09 11.82
CA ARG A 223 19.46 22.57 12.33
C ARG A 223 19.45 24.08 12.06
N PRO A 224 18.45 24.64 11.36
CA PRO A 224 18.35 26.08 11.25
C PRO A 224 18.28 26.64 12.67
N ILE A 225 19.26 27.48 13.02
CA ILE A 225 19.21 28.24 14.26
C ILE A 225 17.98 29.13 14.13
N LEU A 226 16.91 28.79 14.85
CA LEU A 226 15.82 29.73 15.05
C LEU A 226 16.42 30.84 15.91
N ASP A 227 16.84 31.91 15.27
CA ASP A 227 17.25 33.14 15.93
C ASP A 227 15.99 33.71 16.56
N THR A 228 15.65 33.23 17.75
CA THR A 228 14.59 33.83 18.54
C THR A 228 15.14 35.19 18.93
N GLN A 229 14.76 36.23 18.18
CA GLN A 229 14.82 37.59 18.69
C GLN A 229 13.91 37.60 19.92
N VAL A 230 14.53 37.38 21.08
CA VAL A 230 13.91 37.70 22.35
C VAL A 230 13.90 39.21 22.37
N ASP A 231 12.79 39.81 21.93
CA ASP A 231 12.54 41.22 22.18
C ASP A 231 12.49 41.40 23.69
N GLU A 232 13.63 41.79 24.27
CA GLU A 232 13.70 42.31 25.63
C GLU A 232 12.82 43.56 25.68
N THR A 233 11.69 43.47 26.37
CA THR A 233 10.82 44.60 26.72
C THR A 233 10.94 44.93 28.19
#